data_AF-A0A1T0A0Z2-F1
#
_entry.id   AF-A0A1T0A0Z2-F1
#
_cell.length_a   1.000
_cell.length_b   1.000
_cell.length_c   1.000
_cell.angle_alpha   90.00
_cell.angle_beta   90.00
_cell.angle_gamma   90.00
#
_symmetry.space_group_name_H-M   'P 1'
#
loop_
_entity.id
_entity.type
_entity.pdbx_description
1 polymer ?
#
loop_
_entity_poly.entity_id
_entity_poly.type
_entity_poly.pdbx_seq_one_letter_code
_entity_poly.pdbx_strand_id
1 'polypeptide(L)' 'MKPYFTNLSEFMHMGGHGSFVWVCYGITIAAIVAWVIFVRKERQATIAKLSRQNGQSARLTNKQRTAQAQNLNR' A
#
# COMPACT_ATOMS: atom_id res chain seq x y z
N MET A 1 25.07 44.00 4.26
CA MET A 1 24.53 42.71 4.76
C MET A 1 24.98 41.62 3.80
N LYS A 2 25.79 40.65 4.26
CA LYS A 2 26.15 39.48 3.45
C LYS A 2 25.06 38.42 3.62
N PRO A 3 24.49 37.85 2.55
CA PRO A 3 23.53 36.76 2.69
C PRO A 3 24.20 35.57 3.37
N TYR A 4 23.52 34.97 4.34
CA TYR A 4 24.04 33.90 5.21
C TYR A 4 24.33 32.58 4.46
N PHE A 5 23.91 32.47 3.20
CA PHE A 5 24.16 31.33 2.34
C PHE A 5 24.62 31.82 0.98
N THR A 6 25.80 31.38 0.57
CA THR A 6 26.40 31.79 -0.70
C THR A 6 26.23 30.72 -1.78
N ASN A 7 25.99 29.45 -1.41
CA ASN A 7 25.88 28.33 -2.33
C ASN A 7 24.92 27.24 -1.82
N LEU A 8 24.32 26.47 -2.74
CA LEU A 8 23.44 25.33 -2.42
C LEU A 8 24.18 24.24 -1.61
N SER A 9 25.48 24.09 -1.83
CA SER A 9 26.33 23.18 -1.05
C SER A 9 26.43 23.60 0.43
N GLU A 10 26.47 24.90 0.72
CA GLU A 10 26.55 25.45 2.07
C GLU A 10 25.22 25.27 2.83
N PHE A 11 24.10 25.27 2.12
CA PHE A 11 22.79 24.89 2.63
C PHE A 11 22.67 23.37 2.90
N MET A 12 23.24 22.54 2.03
CA MET A 12 23.26 21.08 2.22
C MET A 12 24.25 20.63 3.29
N HIS A 13 25.31 21.40 3.53
CA HIS A 13 26.32 21.10 4.53
C HIS A 13 26.07 21.81 5.87
N MET A 14 25.35 22.96 5.92
CA MET A 14 25.05 23.77 7.13
C MET A 14 26.13 23.63 8.21
N GLY A 15 27.34 24.13 7.92
CA GLY A 15 28.46 24.11 8.89
C GLY A 15 29.04 22.73 9.22
N GLY A 16 28.77 21.69 8.42
CA GLY A 16 29.31 20.32 8.57
C GLY A 16 28.31 19.27 9.03
N HIS A 17 27.07 19.65 9.39
CA HIS A 17 26.07 18.75 9.96
C HIS A 17 24.93 18.36 9.01
N GLY A 18 24.83 18.98 7.83
CA GLY A 18 23.67 18.76 6.96
C GLY A 18 23.55 17.32 6.43
N SER A 19 24.67 16.58 6.32
CA SER A 19 24.65 15.15 5.96
C SER A 19 23.81 14.30 6.91
N PHE A 20 23.88 14.56 8.23
CA PHE A 20 23.10 13.84 9.23
C PHE A 20 21.60 14.09 9.08
N VAL A 21 21.22 15.35 8.82
CA VAL A 21 19.81 15.74 8.64
C VAL A 21 19.23 15.01 7.43
N TRP A 22 19.91 15.08 6.29
CA TRP A 22 19.44 14.44 5.07
C TRP A 22 19.37 12.91 5.17
N VAL A 23 20.29 12.26 5.90
CA VAL A 23 20.20 10.82 6.17
C VAL A 23 18.98 10.50 7.03
N CYS A 24 18.73 11.24 8.12
CA CYS A 24 17.54 11.03 8.96
C CYS A 24 16.24 11.24 8.18
N TYR A 25 16.17 12.29 7.36
CA TYR A 25 15.03 12.53 6.46
C TYR A 25 14.90 11.40 5.42
N GLY A 26 16.01 10.97 4.83
CA GLY A 26 16.04 9.87 3.86
C GLY A 26 15.52 8.56 4.44
N ILE A 27 15.97 8.19 5.65
CA ILE A 27 15.50 7.01 6.38
C ILE A 27 14.01 7.12 6.69
N THR A 28 13.56 8.30 7.14
CA THR A 28 12.15 8.54 7.48
C THR A 28 11.25 8.41 6.25
N ILE A 29 11.63 9.04 5.13
CA ILE A 29 10.91 8.94 3.86
C ILE A 29 10.89 7.49 3.37
N ALA A 30 12.04 6.79 3.45
CA ALA A 30 12.12 5.38 3.08
C ALA A 30 11.19 4.50 3.92
N ALA A 31 11.13 4.73 5.23
CA ALA A 31 10.23 4.01 6.13
C ALA A 31 8.75 4.26 5.78
N ILE A 32 8.37 5.51 5.52
CA ILE A 32 7.01 5.87 5.10
C ILE A 32 6.65 5.18 3.79
N VAL A 33 7.54 5.23 2.79
CA VAL A 33 7.32 4.59 1.48
C VAL A 33 7.18 3.07 1.64
N ALA A 34 8.06 2.45 2.42
CA ALA A 34 7.99 1.02 2.71
C ALA A 34 6.66 0.64 3.37
N TRP A 35 6.19 1.44 4.34
CA TRP A 35 4.91 1.21 4.99
C TRP A 35 3.74 1.37 4.02
N VAL A 36 3.72 2.42 3.19
CA VAL A 36 2.67 2.61 2.18
C VAL A 36 2.61 1.43 1.22
N ILE A 37 3.77 0.94 0.76
CA ILE A 37 3.83 -0.25 -0.11
C ILE A 37 3.29 -1.48 0.62
N PHE A 38 3.69 -1.68 1.88
CA PHE A 38 3.23 -2.79 2.71
C PHE A 38 1.70 -2.81 2.83
N VAL A 39 1.10 -1.69 3.23
CA VAL A 39 -0.37 -1.54 3.36
C VAL A 39 -1.08 -1.76 2.04
N ARG A 40 -0.52 -1.25 0.93
CA ARG A 40 -1.11 -1.46 -0.41
C ARG A 40 -1.11 -2.94 -0.81
N LYS A 41 -0.05 -3.68 -0.50
CA LYS A 41 0.05 -5.12 -0.80
C LYS A 41 -0.94 -5.91 0.05
N GLU A 42 -1.04 -5.61 1.34
CA GLU A 42 -1.97 -6.26 2.25
C GLU A 42 -3.43 -6.01 1.85
N ARG A 43 -3.78 -4.75 1.51
CA ARG A 43 -5.11 -4.40 1.02
C ARG A 43 -5.47 -5.17 -0.27
N GLN A 44 -4.54 -5.27 -1.22
CA GLN A 44 -4.78 -6.03 -2.45
C GLN A 44 -4.97 -7.53 -2.19
N ALA A 45 -4.18 -8.11 -1.28
CA ALA A 45 -4.33 -9.51 -0.90
C ALA A 45 -5.70 -9.82 -0.26
N THR A 46 -6.17 -8.93 0.61
CA THR A 46 -7.50 -9.04 1.24
C THR A 46 -8.62 -8.90 0.22
N ILE A 47 -8.54 -7.91 -0.69
CA ILE A 47 -9.54 -7.74 -1.76
C ILE A 47 -9.57 -8.94 -2.70
N ALA A 48 -8.41 -9.49 -3.06
CA ALA A 48 -8.31 -10.68 -3.91
C ALA A 48 -8.90 -11.92 -3.25
N LYS A 49 -8.79 -12.05 -1.92
CA LYS A 49 -9.47 -13.13 -1.18
C LYS A 49 -10.99 -12.96 -1.21
N LEU A 50 -11.48 -11.75 -0.96
CA LEU A 50 -12.92 -11.45 -0.96
C LEU A 50 -13.56 -11.67 -2.34
N SER A 51 -12.91 -11.23 -3.42
CA SER A 51 -13.42 -11.44 -4.78
C SER A 51 -13.50 -12.92 -5.16
N ARG A 52 -12.50 -13.72 -4.75
CA ARG A 52 -12.51 -15.17 -4.95
C ARG A 52 -13.63 -15.87 -4.16
N GLN A 53 -13.88 -15.45 -2.92
CA GLN A 53 -14.95 -16.00 -2.09
C GLN A 53 -16.33 -15.66 -2.65
N ASN A 54 -16.57 -14.41 -3.06
CA ASN A 54 -17.84 -13.99 -3.66
C ASN A 54 -18.18 -14.77 -4.93
N GLY A 55 -17.18 -15.04 -5.78
CA GLY A 55 -17.37 -15.82 -7.01
C GLY A 55 -17.71 -17.29 -6.76
N GLN A 56 -17.23 -17.89 -5.67
CA GLN A 56 -17.59 -19.27 -5.32
C GLN A 56 -18.95 -19.36 -4.62
N SER A 57 -19.25 -18.45 -3.70
CA SER A 57 -20.56 -18.40 -3.01
C SER A 57 -21.71 -18.21 -3.99
N ALA A 58 -21.55 -17.36 -5.01
CA ALA A 58 -22.56 -17.18 -6.06
C ALA A 58 -22.82 -18.47 -6.87
N ARG A 59 -21.78 -19.27 -7.11
CA ARG A 59 -21.90 -20.54 -7.86
C ARG A 59 -22.54 -21.64 -7.03
N LEU A 60 -22.28 -21.68 -5.72
CA LEU A 60 -22.92 -22.63 -4.80
C LEU A 60 -24.43 -22.36 -4.70
N THR A 61 -24.85 -21.11 -4.54
CA THR A 61 -26.28 -20.74 -4.51
C THR A 61 -27.00 -21.12 -5.80
N ASN A 62 -26.39 -20.92 -6.97
CA ASN A 62 -27.02 -21.26 -8.25
C ASN A 62 -27.12 -22.77 -8.49
N LYS A 63 -26.10 -23.55 -8.07
CA LYS A 63 -26.15 -25.03 -8.10
C LYS A 63 -27.21 -25.59 -7.15
N GLN A 64 -27.36 -25.00 -5.97
CA GLN A 64 -28.41 -25.42 -5.02
C GLN A 64 -29.80 -25.09 -5.54
N ARG A 65 -30.02 -23.90 -6.13
CA ARG A 65 -31.29 -23.53 -6.75
C ARG A 65 -31.68 -24.45 -7.91
N THR A 66 -30.73 -24.81 -8.78
CA THR A 66 -30.99 -25.72 -9.91
C THR A 66 -31.27 -27.14 -9.45
N ALA A 67 -30.54 -27.65 -8.45
CA ALA A 67 -30.81 -28.97 -7.85
C ALA A 67 -32.16 -29.03 -7.10
N GLN A 68 -32.57 -27.92 -6.48
CA GLN A 68 -33.87 -27.81 -5.80
C GLN A 68 -35.03 -27.70 -6.80
N ALA A 69 -34.87 -26.90 -7.87
CA ALA A 69 -35.87 -26.80 -8.94
C ALA A 69 -36.08 -28.13 -9.67
N GLN A 70 -35.03 -28.94 -9.81
CA GLN A 70 -35.12 -30.27 -10.42
C GLN A 70 -35.84 -31.28 -9.54
N ASN A 71 -35.74 -31.17 -8.20
CA ASN A 71 -36.48 -32.03 -7.27
C ASN A 71 -37.97 -31.65 -7.17
N LEU A 72 -38.34 -30.39 -7.40
CA LEU A 72 -39.74 -29.97 -7.36
C LEU A 72 -40.56 -30.45 -8.58
N ASN A 73 -39.88 -30.84 -9.66
CA ASN A 73 -40.48 -31.25 -10.93
C ASN A 73 -40.42 -32.77 -11.15
N ARG A 74 -40.09 -33.54 -10.11
CA ARG A 74 -40.16 -35.01 -10.07
C ARG A 74 -41.23 -35.45 -9.10
#